data_AF-A0AAE3KUZ0-F1
#
_entry.id   AF-A0AAE3KUZ0-F1
#
_cell.length_a   1.000
_cell.length_b   1.000
_cell.length_c   1.000
_cell.angle_alpha   90.00
_cell.angle_beta   90.00
_cell.angle_gamma   90.00
#
_symmetry.space_group_name_H-M   'P 1'
#
loop_
_entity.id
_entity.type
_entity.pdbx_description
1 polymer ?
#
loop_
_entity_poly.entity_id
_entity_poly.type
_entity_poly.pdbx_seq_one_letter_code
_entity_poly.pdbx_strand_id
1 'polypeptide(L)'
;MKKAVILFFTLLLGFAKVKAQINWKTDFEAARKIAFKTGKKVLIECFHPECTHCIELNKNLETPELSAYLNNNYTNMKLNLTDLEQVKLLEGKNIRLTNYPIFLFFDNDGNFQYFIEPRETPQDIIRQFEEERGNSCIDCEKSLELNTIEKVRCATFQRLTKSYNKSNTICTKFFNELPEEEKTKIGPWNVFKKVVYSTNNDFFKYYINHQALAASLEQNSGREKDVFITIIQQQIKYLENKGEYPSWEIDSIKTYLQKMGANEKQKLVWTWSLELSNSLTKKDFAAAKALCKKMSEYYPDVTTFGFLSEKINEKSSGSEMFDYFTEIKDKWLSGLKEPKQKLQFYTQSAWYYGRNKQKSQCANALDSASQFGMSLTEKNSLLVKYCQ
;
A
#
# COMPACT_ATOMS: atom_id res chain seq x y z
N MET A 1 -33.29 82.51 14.46
CA MET A 1 -32.19 81.71 13.87
C MET A 1 -32.14 80.35 14.54
N LYS A 2 -32.26 79.26 13.77
CA LYS A 2 -31.47 78.01 13.85
C LYS A 2 -32.24 76.90 13.11
N LYS A 3 -31.83 76.69 11.86
CA LYS A 3 -32.27 75.58 11.00
C LYS A 3 -31.64 74.30 11.55
N ALA A 4 -32.47 73.30 11.83
CA ALA A 4 -32.01 71.95 12.17
C ALA A 4 -31.52 71.28 10.87
N VAL A 5 -30.23 70.94 10.83
CA VAL A 5 -29.63 70.13 9.77
C VAL A 5 -29.73 68.67 10.22
N ILE A 6 -30.58 67.90 9.55
CA ILE A 6 -30.65 66.45 9.69
C ILE A 6 -29.53 65.88 8.82
N LEU A 7 -28.49 65.33 9.46
CA LEU A 7 -27.38 64.66 8.80
C LEU A 7 -27.83 63.21 8.49
N PHE A 8 -28.08 62.92 7.22
CA PHE A 8 -28.37 61.58 6.72
C PHE A 8 -27.07 60.78 6.67
N PHE A 9 -26.85 59.90 7.66
CA PHE A 9 -25.70 59.00 7.71
C PHE A 9 -26.01 57.77 6.86
N THR A 10 -25.67 57.81 5.57
CA THR A 10 -25.75 56.66 4.66
C THR A 10 -24.70 55.64 5.09
N LEU A 11 -25.13 54.61 5.82
CA LEU A 11 -24.31 53.46 6.17
C LEU A 11 -24.01 52.67 4.89
N LEU A 12 -22.88 52.98 4.25
CA LEU A 12 -22.30 52.17 3.18
C LEU A 12 -21.90 50.81 3.78
N LEU A 13 -22.80 49.83 3.71
CA LEU A 13 -22.49 48.41 3.85
C LEU A 13 -21.55 48.04 2.70
N GLY A 14 -20.25 48.24 2.91
CA GLY A 14 -19.22 47.63 2.09
C GLY A 14 -19.36 46.12 2.21
N PHE A 15 -19.96 45.49 1.21
CA PHE A 15 -19.80 44.05 1.00
C PHE A 15 -18.32 43.81 0.70
N ALA A 16 -17.53 43.60 1.76
CA ALA A 16 -16.24 42.95 1.62
C ALA A 16 -16.53 41.63 0.89
N LYS A 17 -15.99 41.48 -0.33
CA LYS A 17 -15.90 40.17 -0.97
C LYS A 17 -15.03 39.33 -0.06
N VAL A 18 -15.65 38.68 0.93
CA VAL A 18 -15.02 37.62 1.71
C VAL A 18 -14.55 36.63 0.65
N LYS A 19 -13.24 36.55 0.45
CA LYS A 19 -12.66 35.49 -0.37
C LYS A 19 -13.13 34.20 0.28
N ALA A 20 -14.03 33.50 -0.38
CA ALA A 20 -14.50 32.22 0.09
C ALA A 20 -13.30 31.29 0.09
N GLN A 21 -12.83 30.97 1.30
CA GLN A 21 -11.70 30.09 1.51
C GLN A 21 -12.17 28.98 2.45
N ILE A 22 -11.86 27.74 2.08
CA ILE A 22 -12.12 26.60 2.95
C ILE A 22 -11.24 26.72 4.20
N ASN A 23 -11.85 26.49 5.36
CA ASN A 23 -11.18 26.51 6.66
C ASN A 23 -10.37 25.22 6.89
N TRP A 24 -9.29 25.06 6.13
CA TRP A 24 -8.43 23.88 6.21
C TRP A 24 -7.74 23.73 7.56
N LYS A 25 -7.78 22.51 8.10
CA LYS A 25 -6.93 22.03 9.19
C LYS A 25 -5.81 21.17 8.62
N THR A 26 -4.71 21.07 9.36
CA THR A 26 -3.55 20.21 9.05
C THR A 26 -3.30 19.16 10.12
N ASP A 27 -3.92 19.30 11.29
CA ASP A 27 -3.84 18.34 12.40
C ASP A 27 -5.18 17.60 12.55
N PHE A 28 -5.13 16.27 12.49
CA PHE A 28 -6.32 15.42 12.53
C PHE A 28 -7.02 15.49 13.89
N GLU A 29 -6.27 15.52 14.99
CA GLU A 29 -6.88 15.56 16.33
C GLU A 29 -7.56 16.89 16.62
N ALA A 30 -7.00 18.00 16.16
CA ALA A 30 -7.63 19.32 16.20
C ALA A 30 -8.90 19.35 15.33
N ALA A 31 -8.85 18.81 14.11
CA ALA A 31 -10.02 18.69 13.26
C ALA A 31 -11.13 17.85 13.92
N ARG A 32 -10.78 16.70 14.51
CA ARG A 32 -11.72 15.82 15.22
C ARG A 32 -12.36 16.51 16.43
N LYS A 33 -11.58 17.25 17.22
CA LYS A 33 -12.13 18.02 18.35
C LYS A 33 -13.12 19.11 17.91
N ILE A 34 -12.88 19.76 16.78
CA ILE A 34 -13.80 20.77 16.22
C ILE A 34 -15.06 20.09 15.66
N ALA A 35 -14.88 19.00 14.93
CA ALA A 35 -15.96 18.16 14.40
C ALA A 35 -16.91 17.73 15.52
N PHE A 36 -16.37 17.16 16.61
CA PHE A 36 -17.14 16.77 17.80
C PHE A 36 -17.92 17.95 18.40
N LYS A 37 -17.28 19.11 18.60
CA LYS A 37 -17.94 20.31 19.17
C LYS A 37 -19.04 20.90 18.28
N THR A 38 -18.92 20.74 16.97
CA THR A 38 -19.84 21.35 15.99
C THR A 38 -20.88 20.37 15.44
N GLY A 39 -20.80 19.08 15.81
CA GLY A 39 -21.64 18.02 15.27
C GLY A 39 -21.37 17.68 13.79
N LYS A 40 -20.27 18.18 13.22
CA LYS A 40 -19.87 17.94 11.83
C LYS A 40 -18.97 16.72 11.72
N LYS A 41 -18.94 16.05 10.57
CA LYS A 41 -17.92 15.02 10.25
C LYS A 41 -16.58 15.68 9.89
N VAL A 42 -15.48 14.94 10.01
CA VAL A 42 -14.19 15.36 9.45
C VAL A 42 -14.13 14.93 7.98
N LEU A 43 -13.83 15.87 7.11
CA LEU A 43 -13.56 15.66 5.69
C LEU A 43 -12.07 15.88 5.44
N ILE A 44 -11.36 14.85 4.98
CA ILE A 44 -9.96 14.98 4.57
C ILE A 44 -9.88 14.98 3.05
N GLU A 45 -9.35 16.05 2.47
CA GLU A 45 -8.92 16.07 1.07
C GLU A 45 -7.47 15.58 0.98
N CYS A 46 -7.25 14.47 0.29
CA CYS A 46 -5.91 13.93 0.06
C CYS A 46 -5.44 14.29 -1.35
N PHE A 47 -4.32 15.02 -1.44
CA PHE A 47 -3.84 15.55 -2.72
C PHE A 47 -2.33 15.39 -2.89
N HIS A 48 -1.90 15.37 -4.15
CA HIS A 48 -0.51 15.51 -4.52
C HIS A 48 -0.32 16.83 -5.27
N PRO A 49 0.63 17.70 -4.88
CA PRO A 49 0.78 19.05 -5.45
C PRO A 49 1.12 19.02 -6.95
N GLU A 50 1.79 17.98 -7.42
CA GLU A 50 2.16 17.80 -8.84
C GLU A 50 1.12 17.03 -9.67
N CYS A 51 -0.01 16.64 -9.06
CA CYS A 51 -1.05 15.92 -9.79
C CYS A 51 -1.97 16.88 -10.53
N THR A 52 -2.05 16.75 -11.86
CA THR A 52 -2.91 17.59 -12.71
C THR A 52 -4.37 17.61 -12.25
N HIS A 53 -4.93 16.44 -11.88
CA HIS A 53 -6.31 16.36 -11.37
C HIS A 53 -6.48 17.02 -9.99
N CYS A 54 -5.46 16.96 -9.13
CA CYS A 54 -5.49 17.66 -7.83
C CYS A 54 -5.39 19.17 -8.00
N ILE A 55 -4.58 19.64 -8.96
CA ILE A 55 -4.46 21.07 -9.29
C ILE A 55 -5.81 21.60 -9.79
N GLU A 56 -6.50 20.86 -10.65
CA GLU A 56 -7.81 21.27 -11.15
C GLU A 56 -8.87 21.27 -10.05
N LEU A 57 -8.90 20.22 -9.21
CA LEU A 57 -9.80 20.19 -8.05
C LEU A 57 -9.56 21.37 -7.10
N ASN A 58 -8.30 21.77 -6.87
CA ASN A 58 -7.99 22.92 -6.03
C ASN A 58 -8.62 24.21 -6.55
N LYS A 59 -8.66 24.43 -7.88
CA LYS A 59 -9.36 25.57 -8.46
C LYS A 59 -10.86 25.51 -8.19
N ASN A 60 -11.45 24.32 -8.33
CA ASN A 60 -12.87 24.12 -8.02
C ASN A 60 -13.18 24.38 -6.54
N LEU A 61 -12.30 23.95 -5.63
CA LEU A 61 -12.44 24.13 -4.19
C LEU A 61 -12.39 25.60 -3.77
N GLU A 62 -11.72 26.46 -4.54
CA GLU A 62 -11.67 27.92 -4.33
C GLU A 62 -12.93 28.66 -4.82
N THR A 63 -13.87 27.96 -5.47
CA THR A 63 -15.13 28.59 -5.89
C THR A 63 -16.01 28.90 -4.68
N PRO A 64 -16.67 30.07 -4.64
CA PRO A 64 -17.41 30.48 -3.44
C PRO A 64 -18.52 29.54 -3.01
N GLU A 65 -19.22 28.95 -3.97
CA GLU A 65 -20.31 28.01 -3.74
C GLU A 65 -19.81 26.75 -3.03
N LEU A 66 -18.80 26.08 -3.59
CA LEU A 66 -18.23 24.85 -3.02
C LEU A 66 -17.49 25.12 -1.70
N SER A 67 -16.72 26.20 -1.61
CA SER A 67 -16.06 26.62 -0.37
C SER A 67 -17.06 26.83 0.77
N ALA A 68 -18.16 27.55 0.51
CA ALA A 68 -19.21 27.78 1.51
C ALA A 68 -19.91 26.48 1.89
N TYR A 69 -20.23 25.64 0.90
CA TYR A 69 -20.84 24.33 1.12
C TYR A 69 -19.99 23.45 2.06
N LEU A 70 -18.69 23.31 1.78
CA LEU A 70 -17.79 22.48 2.58
C LEU A 70 -17.61 23.03 4.00
N ASN A 71 -17.44 24.35 4.14
CA ASN A 71 -17.33 24.99 5.46
C ASN A 71 -18.60 24.83 6.30
N ASN A 72 -19.78 24.86 5.67
CA ASN A 72 -21.06 24.73 6.36
C ASN A 72 -21.32 23.29 6.83
N ASN A 73 -20.91 22.29 6.07
CA ASN A 73 -21.27 20.90 6.33
C ASN A 73 -20.18 20.06 7.03
N TYR A 74 -18.90 20.44 6.91
CA TYR A 74 -17.78 19.60 7.35
C TYR A 74 -16.74 20.39 8.16
N THR A 75 -15.96 19.65 8.95
CA THR A 75 -14.66 20.13 9.43
C THR A 75 -13.60 19.69 8.43
N ASN A 76 -13.12 20.65 7.64
CA ASN A 76 -12.26 20.38 6.50
C ASN A 76 -10.79 20.26 6.92
N MET A 77 -10.13 19.20 6.48
CA MET A 77 -8.70 18.97 6.64
C MET A 77 -8.08 18.72 5.27
N LYS A 78 -6.86 19.23 5.07
CA LYS A 78 -6.09 19.00 3.86
C LYS A 78 -4.88 18.13 4.18
N LEU A 79 -4.64 17.10 3.38
CA LEU A 79 -3.54 16.16 3.56
C LEU A 79 -2.66 16.15 2.30
N ASN A 80 -1.42 16.62 2.45
CA ASN A 80 -0.44 16.61 1.38
C ASN A 80 0.31 15.27 1.34
N LEU A 81 0.18 14.55 0.22
CA LEU A 81 0.79 13.24 0.02
C LEU A 81 2.32 13.28 -0.17
N THR A 82 2.94 14.46 -0.30
CA THR A 82 4.41 14.60 -0.28
C THR A 82 4.99 14.81 1.13
N ASP A 83 4.14 15.04 2.13
CA ASP A 83 4.54 15.18 3.53
C ASP A 83 4.43 13.83 4.25
N LEU A 84 5.59 13.20 4.51
CA LEU A 84 5.65 11.88 5.15
C LEU A 84 5.03 11.85 6.55
N GLU A 85 5.08 12.96 7.31
CA GLU A 85 4.45 13.01 8.63
C GLU A 85 2.92 13.02 8.52
N GLN A 86 2.38 13.69 7.50
CA GLN A 86 0.94 13.64 7.23
C GLN A 86 0.50 12.27 6.69
N VAL A 87 1.31 11.61 5.87
CA VAL A 87 1.02 10.27 5.34
C VAL A 87 0.96 9.22 6.46
N LYS A 88 1.74 9.36 7.54
CA LYS A 88 1.66 8.48 8.72
C LYS A 88 0.26 8.43 9.34
N LEU A 89 -0.57 9.48 9.20
CA LEU A 89 -1.96 9.44 9.62
C LEU A 89 -2.73 8.32 8.90
N LEU A 90 -2.59 8.23 7.58
CA LEU A 90 -3.25 7.22 6.77
C LEU A 90 -2.74 5.82 7.15
N GLU A 91 -1.44 5.67 7.35
CA GLU A 91 -0.83 4.41 7.80
C GLU A 91 -1.37 3.97 9.15
N GLY A 92 -1.43 4.87 10.13
CA GLY A 92 -1.97 4.62 11.47
C GLY A 92 -3.47 4.31 11.47
N LYS A 93 -4.21 4.79 10.46
CA LYS A 93 -5.62 4.44 10.21
C LYS A 93 -5.79 3.21 9.31
N ASN A 94 -4.69 2.56 8.93
CA ASN A 94 -4.66 1.44 7.99
C ASN A 94 -5.29 1.73 6.61
N ILE A 95 -5.20 2.98 6.16
CA ILE A 95 -5.72 3.44 4.87
C ILE A 95 -4.57 3.45 3.85
N ARG A 96 -4.81 2.87 2.68
CA ARG A 96 -3.90 2.93 1.53
C ARG A 96 -4.64 3.51 0.33
N LEU A 97 -4.26 4.72 -0.06
CA LEU A 97 -4.81 5.34 -1.25
C LEU A 97 -4.35 4.62 -2.51
N THR A 98 -5.26 4.49 -3.47
CA THR A 98 -5.02 3.87 -4.78
C THR A 98 -5.00 4.89 -5.91
N ASN A 99 -5.54 6.07 -5.65
CA ASN A 99 -5.73 7.18 -6.56
C ASN A 99 -5.93 8.46 -5.75
N TYR A 100 -5.70 9.60 -6.41
CA TYR A 100 -5.95 10.94 -5.89
C TYR A 100 -6.31 11.87 -7.07
N PRO A 101 -7.10 12.93 -6.84
CA PRO A 101 -7.61 13.38 -5.55
C PRO A 101 -8.72 12.47 -4.99
N ILE A 102 -8.86 12.45 -3.66
CA ILE A 102 -9.90 11.69 -2.96
C ILE A 102 -10.29 12.41 -1.67
N PHE A 103 -11.59 12.40 -1.37
CA PHE A 103 -12.15 12.84 -0.10
C PHE A 103 -12.38 11.65 0.82
N LEU A 104 -11.91 11.73 2.05
CA LEU A 104 -12.13 10.72 3.10
C LEU A 104 -13.01 11.30 4.20
N PHE A 105 -14.01 10.55 4.62
CA PHE A 105 -14.96 10.96 5.66
C PHE A 105 -14.72 10.17 6.93
N PHE A 106 -14.56 10.87 8.05
CA PHE A 106 -14.41 10.27 9.37
C PHE A 106 -15.55 10.72 10.28
N ASP A 107 -16.00 9.80 11.13
CA ASP A 107 -16.94 10.13 12.20
C ASP A 107 -16.25 10.89 13.35
N ASN A 108 -17.02 11.20 14.40
CA ASN A 108 -16.54 11.94 15.56
C ASN A 108 -15.55 11.14 16.42
N ASP A 109 -15.59 9.82 16.33
CA ASP A 109 -14.65 8.91 17.00
C ASP A 109 -13.34 8.77 16.21
N GLY A 110 -13.31 9.28 14.99
CA GLY A 110 -12.15 9.23 14.10
C GLY A 110 -12.03 7.92 13.33
N ASN A 111 -13.14 7.20 13.15
CA ASN A 111 -13.23 6.02 12.30
C ASN A 111 -13.53 6.43 10.86
N PHE A 112 -12.84 5.81 9.92
CA PHE A 112 -13.05 6.03 8.49
C PHE A 112 -14.38 5.39 8.05
N GLN A 113 -15.30 6.22 7.53
CA GLN A 113 -16.67 5.81 7.22
C GLN A 113 -16.90 5.61 5.73
N TYR A 114 -16.33 6.52 4.92
CA TYR A 114 -16.77 6.70 3.55
C TYR A 114 -15.73 7.48 2.75
N PHE A 115 -15.82 7.43 1.41
CA PHE A 115 -14.94 8.19 0.54
C PHE A 115 -15.68 8.68 -0.71
N ILE A 116 -15.18 9.76 -1.30
CA ILE A 116 -15.65 10.29 -2.58
C ILE A 116 -14.45 10.54 -3.49
N GLU A 117 -14.51 10.01 -4.71
CA GLU A 117 -13.68 10.48 -5.82
C GLU A 117 -14.42 11.64 -6.49
N PRO A 118 -13.84 12.85 -6.51
CA PRO A 118 -14.56 14.06 -6.89
C PRO A 118 -14.91 14.09 -8.38
N ARG A 119 -16.12 14.55 -8.69
CA ARG A 119 -16.53 14.95 -10.05
C ARG A 119 -15.80 16.21 -10.52
N GLU A 120 -15.89 16.51 -11.81
CA GLU A 120 -15.05 17.50 -12.48
C GLU A 120 -15.43 18.96 -12.22
N THR A 121 -16.68 19.26 -11.87
CA THR A 121 -17.17 20.64 -11.69
C THR A 121 -17.61 20.92 -10.25
N PRO A 122 -17.56 22.18 -9.77
CA PRO A 122 -18.01 22.52 -8.42
C PRO A 122 -19.45 22.10 -8.12
N GLN A 123 -20.37 22.35 -9.06
CA GLN A 123 -21.79 21.98 -8.90
C GLN A 123 -21.97 20.47 -8.85
N ASP A 124 -21.23 19.71 -9.67
CA ASP A 124 -21.28 18.26 -9.64
C ASP A 124 -20.69 17.67 -8.36
N ILE A 125 -19.66 18.29 -7.80
CA ILE A 125 -19.09 17.92 -6.51
C ILE A 125 -20.13 18.14 -5.41
N ILE A 126 -20.79 19.31 -5.35
CA ILE A 126 -21.84 19.57 -4.36
C ILE A 126 -22.97 18.54 -4.48
N ARG A 127 -23.45 18.31 -5.71
CA ARG A 127 -24.47 17.30 -6.00
C ARG A 127 -24.04 15.92 -5.53
N GLN A 128 -22.80 15.52 -5.81
CA GLN A 128 -22.24 14.24 -5.36
C GLN A 128 -22.21 14.15 -3.83
N PHE A 129 -21.82 15.21 -3.12
CA PHE A 129 -21.83 15.21 -1.66
C PHE A 129 -23.24 15.07 -1.08
N GLU A 130 -24.27 15.65 -1.72
CA GLU A 130 -25.67 15.48 -1.29
C GLU A 130 -26.21 14.08 -1.64
N GLU A 131 -25.93 13.56 -2.83
CA GLU A 131 -26.30 12.18 -3.24
C GLU A 131 -25.70 11.14 -2.28
N GLU A 132 -24.51 11.42 -1.76
CA GLU A 132 -23.75 10.52 -0.89
C GLU A 132 -23.90 10.83 0.60
N ARG A 133 -24.78 11.78 0.94
CA ARG A 133 -24.94 12.25 2.31
C ARG A 133 -25.52 11.15 3.20
N GLY A 134 -24.82 10.87 4.28
CA GLY A 134 -25.24 9.84 5.24
C GLY A 134 -24.83 8.42 4.85
N ASN A 135 -24.29 8.20 3.65
CA ASN A 135 -23.75 6.90 3.27
C ASN A 135 -22.55 6.51 4.15
N SER A 136 -22.40 5.20 4.31
CA SER A 136 -21.28 4.56 4.97
C SER A 136 -20.91 3.31 4.20
N CYS A 137 -19.61 3.05 4.10
CA CYS A 137 -19.08 1.80 3.58
C CYS A 137 -18.69 0.83 4.70
N ILE A 138 -18.92 1.21 5.97
CA ILE A 138 -18.76 0.29 7.09
C ILE A 138 -19.80 -0.80 6.93
N ASP A 139 -19.32 -2.04 6.81
CA ASP A 139 -20.13 -3.24 6.62
C ASP A 139 -21.00 -3.26 5.35
N CYS A 140 -20.61 -2.53 4.30
CA CYS A 140 -21.34 -2.53 3.03
C CYS A 140 -21.51 -3.95 2.44
N GLU A 141 -20.63 -4.90 2.78
CA GLU A 141 -20.74 -6.31 2.39
C GLU A 141 -21.95 -7.03 3.01
N LYS A 142 -22.53 -6.50 4.10
CA LYS A 142 -23.71 -7.06 4.77
C LYS A 142 -25.02 -6.69 4.08
N SER A 143 -25.00 -5.70 3.18
CA SER A 143 -26.19 -5.34 2.42
C SER A 143 -26.58 -6.46 1.45
N LEU A 144 -27.84 -6.89 1.51
CA LEU A 144 -28.34 -8.06 0.80
C LEU A 144 -28.34 -7.87 -0.73
N GLU A 145 -28.55 -6.64 -1.22
CA GLU A 145 -28.63 -6.32 -2.64
C GLU A 145 -27.96 -4.98 -2.97
N LEU A 146 -26.64 -4.98 -3.11
CA LEU A 146 -25.92 -3.83 -3.66
C LEU A 146 -26.11 -3.75 -5.18
N ASN A 147 -26.42 -2.58 -5.71
CA ASN A 147 -26.33 -2.33 -7.14
C ASN A 147 -24.85 -2.22 -7.60
N THR A 148 -24.60 -2.14 -8.91
CA THR A 148 -23.24 -2.10 -9.47
C THR A 148 -22.37 -0.99 -8.88
N ILE A 149 -22.89 0.24 -8.76
CA ILE A 149 -22.14 1.38 -8.23
C ILE A 149 -21.76 1.12 -6.78
N GLU A 150 -22.70 0.59 -6.00
CA GLU A 150 -22.48 0.29 -4.58
C GLU A 150 -21.50 -0.87 -4.38
N LYS A 151 -21.52 -1.90 -5.24
CA LYS A 151 -20.53 -2.98 -5.24
C LYS A 151 -19.12 -2.46 -5.52
N VAL A 152 -18.97 -1.63 -6.56
CA VAL A 152 -17.69 -1.01 -6.90
C VAL A 152 -17.17 -0.18 -5.73
N ARG A 153 -18.04 0.68 -5.20
CA ARG A 153 -17.71 1.53 -4.06
C ARG A 153 -17.31 0.73 -2.82
N CYS A 154 -18.07 -0.31 -2.48
CA CYS A 154 -17.79 -1.19 -1.36
C CYS A 154 -16.44 -1.88 -1.55
N ALA A 155 -16.18 -2.46 -2.72
CA ALA A 155 -14.92 -3.12 -3.02
C ALA A 155 -13.72 -2.14 -2.97
N THR A 156 -13.88 -0.91 -3.48
CA THR A 156 -12.87 0.15 -3.35
C THR A 156 -12.63 0.53 -1.89
N PHE A 157 -13.67 0.66 -1.07
CA PHE A 157 -13.50 0.94 0.37
C PHE A 157 -12.74 -0.18 1.08
N GLN A 158 -13.07 -1.44 0.79
CA GLN A 158 -12.33 -2.58 1.34
C GLN A 158 -10.87 -2.60 0.86
N ARG A 159 -10.59 -2.12 -0.37
CA ARG A 159 -9.22 -1.94 -0.87
C ARG A 159 -8.48 -0.84 -0.11
N LEU A 160 -9.11 0.31 0.10
CA LEU A 160 -8.55 1.43 0.86
C LEU A 160 -8.21 1.01 2.30
N THR A 161 -9.06 0.21 2.94
CA THR A 161 -8.86 -0.28 4.32
C THR A 161 -7.98 -1.53 4.41
N LYS A 162 -7.36 -1.95 3.30
CA LYS A 162 -6.54 -3.17 3.21
C LYS A 162 -7.27 -4.43 3.68
N SER A 163 -8.59 -4.47 3.49
CA SER A 163 -9.45 -5.62 3.80
C SER A 163 -9.47 -6.63 2.65
N TYR A 164 -8.28 -7.13 2.26
CA TYR A 164 -8.01 -8.56 2.14
C TYR A 164 -9.20 -9.40 1.66
N ASN A 165 -9.71 -10.29 2.49
CA ASN A 165 -10.69 -11.28 2.05
C ASN A 165 -12.05 -10.66 1.68
N LYS A 166 -12.43 -9.54 2.31
CA LYS A 166 -13.72 -8.86 2.06
C LYS A 166 -13.79 -8.32 0.64
N SER A 167 -12.76 -7.59 0.22
CA SER A 167 -12.72 -7.02 -1.14
C SER A 167 -12.73 -8.13 -2.20
N ASN A 168 -11.97 -9.20 -2.01
CA ASN A 168 -11.95 -10.35 -2.94
C ASN A 168 -13.33 -11.00 -3.10
N THR A 169 -14.07 -11.13 -1.99
CA THR A 169 -15.40 -11.72 -1.96
C THR A 169 -16.40 -10.88 -2.76
N ILE A 170 -16.42 -9.56 -2.52
CA ILE A 170 -17.30 -8.63 -3.23
C ILE A 170 -16.99 -8.64 -4.74
N CYS A 171 -15.70 -8.54 -5.10
CA CYS A 171 -15.27 -8.57 -6.50
C CYS A 171 -15.66 -9.88 -7.18
N THR A 172 -15.46 -11.02 -6.53
CA THR A 172 -15.83 -12.33 -7.09
C THR A 172 -17.34 -12.43 -7.33
N LYS A 173 -18.16 -12.03 -6.34
CA LYS A 173 -19.62 -11.99 -6.49
C LYS A 173 -20.04 -11.08 -7.65
N PHE A 174 -19.50 -9.86 -7.68
CA PHE A 174 -19.79 -8.91 -8.77
C PHE A 174 -19.43 -9.49 -10.14
N PHE A 175 -18.28 -10.14 -10.29
CA PHE A 175 -17.87 -10.72 -11.57
C PHE A 175 -18.82 -11.81 -12.05
N ASN A 176 -19.22 -12.69 -11.14
CA ASN A 176 -20.00 -13.88 -11.45
C ASN A 176 -21.47 -13.54 -11.78
N GLU A 177 -21.94 -12.36 -11.35
CA GLU A 177 -23.25 -11.82 -11.70
C GLU A 177 -23.26 -11.06 -13.04
N LEU A 178 -22.09 -10.72 -13.60
CA LEU A 178 -22.03 -10.06 -14.91
C LEU A 178 -22.43 -11.03 -16.03
N PRO A 179 -23.33 -10.63 -16.95
CA PRO A 179 -23.56 -11.37 -18.19
C PRO A 179 -22.25 -11.54 -18.99
N GLU A 180 -22.12 -12.64 -19.72
CA GLU A 180 -20.89 -12.95 -20.47
C GLU A 180 -20.56 -11.86 -21.52
N GLU A 181 -21.58 -11.30 -22.16
CA GLU A 181 -21.45 -10.20 -23.12
C GLU A 181 -21.01 -8.88 -22.49
N GLU A 182 -21.24 -8.69 -21.18
CA GLU A 182 -20.78 -7.51 -20.46
C GLU A 182 -19.29 -7.62 -20.10
N LYS A 183 -18.80 -8.83 -19.79
CA LYS A 183 -17.39 -9.08 -19.41
C LYS A 183 -16.40 -8.63 -20.49
N THR A 184 -16.81 -8.59 -21.74
CA THR A 184 -15.98 -8.16 -22.88
C THR A 184 -15.99 -6.65 -23.12
N LYS A 185 -16.71 -5.86 -22.32
CA LYS A 185 -16.82 -4.41 -22.49
C LYS A 185 -15.82 -3.62 -21.65
N ILE A 186 -15.59 -2.38 -22.06
CA ILE A 186 -14.67 -1.46 -21.36
C ILE A 186 -15.11 -1.12 -19.93
N GLY A 187 -16.43 -1.14 -19.66
CA GLY A 187 -17.00 -0.85 -18.34
C GLY A 187 -16.47 -1.81 -17.26
N PRO A 188 -16.72 -3.12 -17.36
CA PRO A 188 -16.18 -4.10 -16.41
C PRO A 188 -14.65 -4.13 -16.34
N TRP A 189 -13.94 -3.87 -17.44
CA TRP A 189 -12.49 -3.71 -17.41
C TRP A 189 -12.04 -2.50 -16.56
N ASN A 190 -12.72 -1.36 -16.66
CA ASN A 190 -12.44 -0.21 -15.81
C ASN A 190 -12.75 -0.49 -14.33
N VAL A 191 -13.80 -1.27 -14.05
CA VAL A 191 -14.06 -1.74 -12.68
C VAL A 191 -12.93 -2.65 -12.20
N PHE A 192 -12.51 -3.65 -12.99
CA PHE A 192 -11.39 -4.55 -12.67
C PHE A 192 -10.14 -3.79 -12.20
N LYS A 193 -9.70 -2.79 -12.99
CA LYS A 193 -8.54 -1.94 -12.65
C LYS A 193 -8.69 -1.23 -11.29
N LYS A 194 -9.92 -0.89 -10.93
CA LYS A 194 -10.24 -0.13 -9.72
C LYS A 194 -10.35 -1.00 -8.47
N VAL A 195 -10.93 -2.20 -8.57
CA VAL A 195 -11.34 -2.97 -7.38
C VAL A 195 -10.51 -4.23 -7.10
N VAL A 196 -9.75 -4.75 -8.07
CA VAL A 196 -9.02 -6.01 -7.91
C VAL A 196 -7.56 -5.77 -7.50
N TYR A 197 -7.10 -6.50 -6.49
CA TYR A 197 -5.71 -6.47 -5.97
C TYR A 197 -5.16 -7.87 -5.64
N SER A 198 -5.93 -8.92 -5.94
CA SER A 198 -5.51 -10.31 -5.74
C SER A 198 -5.54 -11.06 -7.06
N THR A 199 -4.51 -11.89 -7.28
CA THR A 199 -4.48 -12.83 -8.40
C THR A 199 -5.44 -14.00 -8.19
N ASN A 200 -5.87 -14.25 -6.94
CA ASN A 200 -6.90 -15.22 -6.61
C ASN A 200 -8.31 -14.61 -6.66
N ASN A 201 -8.60 -13.88 -7.74
CA ASN A 201 -9.89 -13.30 -8.03
C ASN A 201 -10.37 -13.72 -9.42
N ASP A 202 -11.67 -13.96 -9.59
CA ASP A 202 -12.22 -14.43 -10.86
C ASP A 202 -12.15 -13.37 -11.97
N PHE A 203 -12.25 -12.07 -11.65
CA PHE A 203 -11.94 -11.00 -12.61
C PHE A 203 -10.51 -11.13 -13.15
N PHE A 204 -9.54 -11.29 -12.24
CA PHE A 204 -8.13 -11.38 -12.61
C PHE A 204 -7.89 -12.60 -13.50
N LYS A 205 -8.37 -13.77 -13.05
CA LYS A 205 -8.25 -15.04 -13.79
C LYS A 205 -8.89 -14.95 -15.17
N TYR A 206 -10.03 -14.27 -15.31
CA TYR A 206 -10.66 -14.06 -16.61
C TYR A 206 -9.76 -13.22 -17.52
N TYR A 207 -9.41 -11.99 -17.13
CA TYR A 207 -8.70 -11.08 -18.03
C TYR A 207 -7.25 -11.51 -18.32
N ILE A 208 -6.54 -12.12 -17.37
CA ILE A 208 -5.17 -12.63 -17.63
C ILE A 208 -5.16 -13.81 -18.61
N ASN A 209 -6.29 -14.53 -18.74
CA ASN A 209 -6.46 -15.58 -19.74
C ASN A 209 -7.04 -15.07 -21.07
N HIS A 210 -7.58 -13.84 -21.08
CA HIS A 210 -8.09 -13.16 -22.27
C HIS A 210 -7.26 -11.91 -22.58
N GLN A 211 -5.93 -12.05 -22.66
CA GLN A 211 -5.03 -10.89 -22.81
C GLN A 211 -5.27 -10.09 -24.09
N ALA A 212 -5.62 -10.76 -25.20
CA ALA A 212 -5.94 -10.07 -26.45
C ALA A 212 -7.17 -9.17 -26.31
N LEU A 213 -8.19 -9.61 -25.56
CA LEU A 213 -9.34 -8.80 -25.21
C LEU A 213 -8.92 -7.62 -24.32
N ALA A 214 -8.18 -7.87 -23.24
CA ALA A 214 -7.71 -6.81 -22.35
C ALA A 214 -6.87 -5.75 -23.10
N ALA A 215 -5.98 -6.19 -23.99
CA ALA A 215 -5.21 -5.32 -24.86
C ALA A 215 -6.12 -4.49 -25.77
N SER A 216 -7.13 -5.10 -26.40
CA SER A 216 -8.08 -4.38 -27.27
C SER A 216 -8.86 -3.29 -26.51
N LEU A 217 -9.24 -3.56 -25.25
CA LEU A 217 -9.93 -2.60 -24.38
C LEU A 217 -9.01 -1.43 -23.99
N GLU A 218 -7.70 -1.66 -23.93
CA GLU A 218 -6.67 -0.62 -23.76
C GLU A 218 -6.12 -0.09 -25.10
N GLN A 219 -6.84 -0.31 -26.21
CA GLN A 219 -6.48 0.14 -27.56
C GLN A 219 -5.10 -0.35 -28.02
N ASN A 220 -4.71 -1.54 -27.56
CA ASN A 220 -3.41 -2.18 -27.79
C ASN A 220 -2.21 -1.31 -27.35
N SER A 221 -2.40 -0.44 -26.36
CA SER A 221 -1.33 0.42 -25.83
C SER A 221 -0.30 -0.32 -24.96
N GLY A 222 -0.57 -1.56 -24.55
CA GLY A 222 0.28 -2.34 -23.63
C GLY A 222 0.00 -2.08 -22.15
N ARG A 223 -0.86 -1.10 -21.83
CA ARG A 223 -1.21 -0.72 -20.45
C ARG A 223 -1.91 -1.83 -19.66
N GLU A 224 -2.53 -2.80 -20.33
CA GLU A 224 -3.13 -3.97 -19.67
C GLU A 224 -2.09 -4.79 -18.89
N LYS A 225 -0.84 -4.83 -19.38
CA LYS A 225 0.25 -5.54 -18.70
C LYS A 225 0.61 -4.86 -17.39
N ASP A 226 0.64 -3.52 -17.35
CA ASP A 226 0.93 -2.76 -16.14
C ASP A 226 -0.12 -3.02 -15.05
N VAL A 227 -1.40 -3.17 -15.45
CA VAL A 227 -2.49 -3.55 -14.55
C VAL A 227 -2.25 -4.94 -13.95
N PHE A 228 -1.97 -5.94 -14.79
CA PHE A 228 -1.72 -7.31 -14.31
C PHE A 228 -0.49 -7.38 -13.41
N ILE A 229 0.59 -6.71 -13.81
CA ILE A 229 1.83 -6.61 -13.05
C ILE A 229 1.56 -5.99 -11.68
N THR A 230 0.83 -4.89 -11.62
CA THR A 230 0.48 -4.22 -10.36
C THR A 230 -0.28 -5.14 -9.41
N ILE A 231 -1.24 -5.90 -9.92
CA ILE A 231 -2.03 -6.85 -9.10
C ILE A 231 -1.15 -8.01 -8.61
N ILE A 232 -0.24 -8.52 -9.45
CA ILE A 232 0.71 -9.58 -9.04
C ILE A 232 1.65 -9.08 -7.94
N GLN A 233 2.20 -7.86 -8.06
CA GLN A 233 3.04 -7.26 -7.01
C GLN A 233 2.27 -7.10 -5.69
N GLN A 234 1.01 -6.67 -5.78
CA GLN A 234 0.14 -6.52 -4.60
C GLN A 234 -0.12 -7.87 -3.93
N GLN A 235 -0.38 -8.94 -4.70
CA GLN A 235 -0.51 -10.29 -4.15
C GLN A 235 0.78 -10.78 -3.50
N ILE A 236 1.94 -10.60 -4.14
CA ILE A 236 3.24 -10.99 -3.57
C ILE A 236 3.43 -10.29 -2.22
N LYS A 237 3.22 -8.98 -2.17
CA LYS A 237 3.38 -8.21 -0.93
C LYS A 237 2.41 -8.65 0.17
N TYR A 238 1.17 -8.97 -0.20
CA TYR A 238 0.19 -9.53 0.71
C TYR A 238 0.67 -10.86 1.31
N LEU A 239 1.21 -11.76 0.49
CA LEU A 239 1.72 -13.06 0.94
C LEU A 239 2.96 -12.91 1.84
N GLU A 240 3.89 -12.02 1.49
CA GLU A 240 5.04 -11.71 2.35
C GLU A 240 4.60 -11.26 3.75
N ASN A 241 3.61 -10.36 3.82
CA ASN A 241 3.09 -9.86 5.09
C ASN A 241 2.31 -10.92 5.88
N LYS A 242 1.61 -11.82 5.18
CA LYS A 242 0.86 -12.93 5.82
C LYS A 242 1.80 -13.96 6.43
N GLY A 243 2.99 -14.15 5.86
CA GLY A 243 4.02 -15.08 6.34
C GLY A 243 3.76 -16.55 6.05
N GLU A 244 2.50 -16.97 5.94
CA GLU A 244 2.07 -18.33 5.61
C GLU A 244 1.04 -18.33 4.47
N TYR A 245 1.28 -19.19 3.48
CA TYR A 245 0.45 -19.30 2.29
C TYR A 245 0.67 -20.67 1.62
N PRO A 246 -0.32 -21.17 0.88
CA PRO A 246 -0.20 -22.44 0.19
C PRO A 246 0.69 -22.31 -1.06
N SER A 247 1.41 -23.39 -1.40
CA SER A 247 2.36 -23.36 -2.51
C SER A 247 1.73 -23.09 -3.88
N TRP A 248 0.46 -23.48 -4.08
CA TRP A 248 -0.27 -23.22 -5.32
C TRP A 248 -0.41 -21.73 -5.64
N GLU A 249 -0.36 -20.84 -4.64
CA GLU A 249 -0.38 -19.38 -4.89
C GLU A 249 0.91 -18.91 -5.58
N ILE A 250 2.06 -19.46 -5.17
CA ILE A 250 3.35 -19.16 -5.80
C ILE A 250 3.35 -19.69 -7.25
N ASP A 251 2.88 -20.92 -7.44
CA ASP A 251 2.80 -21.55 -8.77
C ASP A 251 1.88 -20.77 -9.72
N SER A 252 0.77 -20.25 -9.19
CA SER A 252 -0.15 -19.38 -9.93
C SER A 252 0.53 -18.08 -10.34
N ILE A 253 1.23 -17.41 -9.42
CA ILE A 253 2.01 -16.19 -9.73
C ILE A 253 3.03 -16.46 -10.83
N LYS A 254 3.80 -17.55 -10.74
CA LYS A 254 4.78 -17.93 -11.78
C LYS A 254 4.12 -18.17 -13.13
N THR A 255 2.96 -18.83 -13.14
CA THR A 255 2.16 -19.07 -14.35
C THR A 255 1.70 -17.76 -14.97
N TYR A 256 1.22 -16.80 -14.17
CA TYR A 256 0.80 -15.49 -14.68
C TYR A 256 1.98 -14.67 -15.20
N LEU A 257 3.12 -14.68 -14.52
CA LEU A 257 4.34 -14.05 -15.00
C LEU A 257 4.78 -14.63 -16.36
N GLN A 258 4.74 -15.95 -16.51
CA GLN A 258 5.05 -16.61 -17.78
C GLN A 258 4.07 -16.21 -18.89
N LYS A 259 2.77 -16.13 -18.60
CA LYS A 259 1.75 -15.63 -19.55
C LYS A 259 2.00 -14.20 -19.98
N MET A 260 2.67 -13.39 -19.16
CA MET A 260 3.09 -12.02 -19.51
C MET A 260 4.46 -11.97 -20.21
N GLY A 261 5.05 -13.12 -20.53
CA GLY A 261 6.34 -13.23 -21.22
C GLY A 261 7.56 -13.23 -20.32
N ALA A 262 7.41 -13.38 -18.99
CA ALA A 262 8.54 -13.46 -18.08
C ALA A 262 9.34 -14.76 -18.28
N ASN A 263 10.65 -14.64 -18.45
CA ASN A 263 11.57 -15.77 -18.47
C ASN A 263 11.86 -16.32 -17.06
N GLU A 264 12.61 -17.42 -16.96
CA GLU A 264 12.95 -18.07 -15.67
C GLU A 264 13.65 -17.12 -14.69
N LYS A 265 14.57 -16.28 -15.17
CA LYS A 265 15.28 -15.32 -14.33
C LYS A 265 14.32 -14.27 -13.77
N GLN A 266 13.44 -13.72 -14.61
CA GLN A 266 12.43 -12.76 -14.21
C GLN A 266 11.43 -13.36 -13.22
N LYS A 267 10.93 -14.58 -13.46
CA LYS A 267 10.04 -15.27 -12.51
C LYS A 267 10.71 -15.44 -11.15
N LEU A 268 11.98 -15.86 -11.13
CA LEU A 268 12.73 -16.05 -9.90
C LEU A 268 12.88 -14.75 -9.12
N VAL A 269 13.26 -13.64 -9.76
CA VAL A 269 13.39 -12.32 -9.10
C VAL A 269 12.12 -11.90 -8.37
N TRP A 270 10.97 -12.25 -8.92
CA TRP A 270 9.67 -11.88 -8.37
C TRP A 270 9.20 -12.80 -7.24
N THR A 271 9.64 -14.06 -7.22
CA THR A 271 9.05 -15.09 -6.37
C THR A 271 10.02 -15.71 -5.35
N TRP A 272 11.34 -15.47 -5.47
CA TRP A 272 12.35 -16.11 -4.60
C TRP A 272 12.09 -15.90 -3.11
N SER A 273 11.67 -14.71 -2.68
CA SER A 273 11.41 -14.39 -1.27
C SER A 273 10.28 -15.28 -0.70
N LEU A 274 9.23 -15.48 -1.51
CA LEU A 274 8.12 -16.35 -1.16
C LEU A 274 8.52 -17.83 -1.16
N GLU A 275 9.23 -18.25 -2.20
CA GLU A 275 9.69 -19.64 -2.34
C GLU A 275 10.64 -20.05 -1.22
N LEU A 276 11.59 -19.18 -0.87
CA LEU A 276 12.55 -19.42 0.21
C LEU A 276 11.82 -19.52 1.55
N SER A 277 10.93 -18.56 1.83
CA SER A 277 10.14 -18.55 3.07
C SER A 277 9.28 -19.80 3.20
N ASN A 278 8.60 -20.22 2.13
CA ASN A 278 7.80 -21.44 2.11
C ASN A 278 8.66 -22.70 2.33
N SER A 279 9.82 -22.80 1.67
CA SER A 279 10.73 -23.95 1.80
C SER A 279 11.28 -24.05 3.22
N LEU A 280 11.74 -22.93 3.80
CA LEU A 280 12.25 -22.89 5.18
C LEU A 280 11.16 -23.22 6.21
N THR A 281 9.94 -22.70 6.02
CA THR A 281 8.80 -22.99 6.91
C THR A 281 8.42 -24.47 6.89
N LYS A 282 8.48 -25.10 5.71
CA LYS A 282 8.25 -26.54 5.53
C LYS A 282 9.45 -27.41 5.90
N LYS A 283 10.57 -26.81 6.31
CA LYS A 283 11.86 -27.48 6.57
C LYS A 283 12.39 -28.28 5.37
N ASP A 284 12.03 -27.86 4.15
CA ASP A 284 12.61 -28.38 2.91
C ASP A 284 13.91 -27.62 2.61
N PHE A 285 14.95 -27.95 3.38
CA PHE A 285 16.26 -27.31 3.26
C PHE A 285 16.97 -27.65 1.95
N ALA A 286 16.62 -28.76 1.30
CA ALA A 286 17.16 -29.10 -0.02
C ALA A 286 16.66 -28.09 -1.07
N ALA A 287 15.33 -27.84 -1.12
CA ALA A 287 14.76 -26.83 -2.00
C ALA A 287 15.25 -25.41 -1.66
N ALA A 288 15.32 -25.06 -0.37
CA ALA A 288 15.84 -23.77 0.07
C ALA A 288 17.28 -23.53 -0.42
N LYS A 289 18.17 -24.51 -0.26
CA LYS A 289 19.56 -24.40 -0.74
C LYS A 289 19.65 -24.30 -2.25
N ALA A 290 18.90 -25.12 -2.99
CA ALA A 290 18.88 -25.06 -4.44
C ALA A 290 18.44 -23.66 -4.93
N LEU A 291 17.43 -23.08 -4.29
CA LEU A 291 16.94 -21.74 -4.59
C LEU A 291 18.00 -20.66 -4.28
N CYS A 292 18.62 -20.71 -3.11
CA CYS A 292 19.68 -19.77 -2.71
C CYS A 292 20.88 -19.82 -3.67
N LYS A 293 21.31 -21.02 -4.09
CA LYS A 293 22.37 -21.20 -5.09
C LYS A 293 21.98 -20.59 -6.43
N LYS A 294 20.77 -20.89 -6.93
CA LYS A 294 20.26 -20.30 -8.17
C LYS A 294 20.20 -18.76 -8.13
N MET A 295 19.77 -18.18 -7.01
CA MET A 295 19.77 -16.73 -6.81
C MET A 295 21.18 -16.15 -6.83
N SER A 296 22.11 -16.79 -6.13
CA SER A 296 23.52 -16.38 -6.08
C SER A 296 24.25 -16.52 -7.42
N GLU A 297 23.85 -17.47 -8.26
CA GLU A 297 24.37 -17.61 -9.63
C GLU A 297 23.87 -16.49 -10.55
N TYR A 298 22.60 -16.11 -10.45
CA TYR A 298 22.04 -15.01 -11.26
C TYR A 298 22.44 -13.62 -10.77
N TYR A 299 22.69 -13.47 -9.47
CA TYR A 299 23.02 -12.22 -8.79
C TYR A 299 24.15 -12.43 -7.76
N PRO A 300 25.40 -12.59 -8.23
CA PRO A 300 26.57 -12.86 -7.38
C PRO A 300 27.08 -11.58 -6.69
N ASP A 301 26.20 -10.84 -6.03
CA ASP A 301 26.51 -9.57 -5.39
C ASP A 301 26.24 -9.60 -3.87
N VAL A 302 26.88 -8.69 -3.15
CA VAL A 302 26.84 -8.64 -1.68
C VAL A 302 25.46 -8.34 -1.09
N THR A 303 24.60 -7.66 -1.86
CA THR A 303 23.24 -7.34 -1.44
C THR A 303 22.41 -8.63 -1.46
N THR A 304 22.53 -9.42 -2.54
CA THR A 304 21.89 -10.73 -2.65
C THR A 304 22.34 -11.68 -1.54
N PHE A 305 23.64 -11.81 -1.27
CA PHE A 305 24.14 -12.66 -0.19
C PHE A 305 23.60 -12.23 1.19
N GLY A 306 23.59 -10.92 1.46
CA GLY A 306 23.04 -10.36 2.69
C GLY A 306 21.56 -10.65 2.88
N PHE A 307 20.74 -10.41 1.85
CA PHE A 307 19.30 -10.67 1.92
C PHE A 307 18.97 -12.16 2.13
N LEU A 308 19.65 -13.06 1.41
CA LEU A 308 19.44 -14.50 1.58
C LEU A 308 19.82 -14.95 3.00
N SER A 309 20.95 -14.45 3.49
CA SER A 309 21.45 -14.75 4.84
C SER A 309 20.47 -14.31 5.94
N GLU A 310 19.97 -13.08 5.84
CA GLU A 310 18.99 -12.54 6.78
C GLU A 310 17.68 -13.34 6.77
N LYS A 311 17.15 -13.66 5.58
CA LYS A 311 15.93 -14.47 5.45
C LYS A 311 16.08 -15.88 6.02
N ILE A 312 17.24 -16.50 5.82
CA ILE A 312 17.54 -17.81 6.40
C ILE A 312 17.57 -17.73 7.93
N ASN A 313 18.25 -16.72 8.50
CA ASN A 313 18.33 -16.52 9.94
C ASN A 313 16.95 -16.29 10.58
N GLU A 314 16.09 -15.50 9.93
CA GLU A 314 14.72 -15.24 10.39
C GLU A 314 13.85 -16.51 10.49
N LYS A 315 14.07 -17.50 9.63
CA LYS A 315 13.14 -18.63 9.43
C LYS A 315 13.71 -20.00 9.77
N SER A 316 15.03 -20.15 9.82
CA SER A 316 15.69 -21.39 10.22
C SER A 316 16.07 -21.35 11.71
N SER A 317 16.10 -22.51 12.35
CA SER A 317 16.49 -22.64 13.77
C SER A 317 17.67 -23.59 14.00
N GLY A 318 18.13 -24.29 12.95
CA GLY A 318 19.22 -25.27 13.02
C GLY A 318 20.39 -24.93 12.10
N SER A 319 21.28 -25.90 11.90
CA SER A 319 22.51 -25.78 11.10
C SER A 319 22.35 -26.23 9.65
N GLU A 320 21.13 -26.52 9.19
CA GLU A 320 20.85 -27.15 7.89
C GLU A 320 21.22 -26.29 6.67
N MET A 321 21.37 -24.97 6.89
CA MET A 321 21.81 -23.98 5.90
C MET A 321 23.27 -23.55 6.08
N PHE A 322 24.01 -24.17 7.01
CA PHE A 322 25.39 -23.79 7.32
C PHE A 322 26.35 -24.05 6.14
N ASP A 323 26.14 -25.14 5.42
CA ASP A 323 26.88 -25.49 4.20
C ASP A 323 26.75 -24.38 3.14
N TYR A 324 25.54 -23.92 2.86
CA TYR A 324 25.32 -22.79 1.96
C TYR A 324 26.05 -21.52 2.43
N PHE A 325 25.98 -21.17 3.73
CA PHE A 325 26.73 -20.05 4.26
C PHE A 325 28.24 -20.21 4.03
N THR A 326 28.80 -21.39 4.28
CA THR A 326 30.23 -21.63 4.04
C THR A 326 30.64 -21.49 2.57
N GLU A 327 29.74 -21.80 1.62
CA GLU A 327 29.99 -21.62 0.19
C GLU A 327 30.04 -20.13 -0.22
N ILE A 328 29.23 -19.27 0.42
CA ILE A 328 29.10 -17.86 0.03
C ILE A 328 29.92 -16.88 0.88
N LYS A 329 30.30 -17.23 2.11
CA LYS A 329 30.82 -16.27 3.10
C LYS A 329 32.05 -15.48 2.62
N ASP A 330 32.97 -16.12 1.92
CA ASP A 330 34.22 -15.48 1.49
C ASP A 330 33.96 -14.54 0.30
N LYS A 331 33.08 -14.96 -0.63
CA LYS A 331 32.60 -14.12 -1.73
C LYS A 331 31.84 -12.91 -1.19
N TRP A 332 30.94 -13.14 -0.23
CA TRP A 332 30.17 -12.08 0.41
C TRP A 332 31.10 -11.08 1.10
N LEU A 333 31.99 -11.52 2.00
CA LEU A 333 32.92 -10.66 2.73
C LEU A 333 33.83 -9.86 1.77
N SER A 334 34.34 -10.50 0.71
CA SER A 334 35.26 -9.86 -0.23
C SER A 334 34.65 -8.67 -0.99
N GLY A 335 33.33 -8.67 -1.19
CA GLY A 335 32.63 -7.57 -1.87
C GLY A 335 32.19 -6.42 -0.95
N LEU A 336 32.34 -6.55 0.38
CA LEU A 336 31.84 -5.55 1.34
C LEU A 336 32.78 -4.34 1.42
N LYS A 337 32.25 -3.16 1.10
CA LYS A 337 33.00 -1.90 1.17
C LYS A 337 32.66 -1.12 2.44
N GLU A 338 31.37 -1.03 2.76
CA GLU A 338 30.89 -0.17 3.83
C GLU A 338 31.00 -0.83 5.22
N PRO A 339 31.42 -0.11 6.27
CA PRO A 339 31.46 -0.63 7.64
C PRO A 339 30.13 -1.24 8.10
N LYS A 340 29.00 -0.60 7.78
CA LYS A 340 27.66 -1.11 8.13
C LYS A 340 27.38 -2.49 7.51
N GLN A 341 27.85 -2.73 6.28
CA GLN A 341 27.65 -4.02 5.64
C GLN A 341 28.54 -5.10 6.27
N LYS A 342 29.78 -4.75 6.64
CA LYS A 342 30.69 -5.66 7.37
C LYS A 342 30.13 -6.01 8.74
N LEU A 343 29.59 -5.03 9.47
CA LEU A 343 28.86 -5.25 10.72
C LEU A 343 27.72 -6.26 10.53
N GLN A 344 26.88 -6.07 9.50
CA GLN A 344 25.79 -7.01 9.20
C GLN A 344 26.32 -8.41 8.90
N PHE A 345 27.34 -8.54 8.04
CA PHE A 345 27.95 -9.82 7.70
C PHE A 345 28.45 -10.58 8.94
N TYR A 346 29.22 -9.90 9.81
CA TYR A 346 29.79 -10.55 10.99
C TYR A 346 28.70 -10.93 12.01
N THR A 347 27.67 -10.11 12.14
CA THR A 347 26.49 -10.42 12.97
C THR A 347 25.77 -11.67 12.47
N GLN A 348 25.55 -11.78 11.15
CA GLN A 348 24.94 -12.96 10.54
C GLN A 348 25.85 -14.20 10.64
N SER A 349 27.15 -14.02 10.44
CA SER A 349 28.15 -15.10 10.57
C SER A 349 28.16 -15.70 11.97
N ALA A 350 28.08 -14.86 13.01
CA ALA A 350 27.99 -15.32 14.40
C ALA A 350 26.77 -16.23 14.60
N TRP A 351 25.62 -15.89 14.02
CA TRP A 351 24.44 -16.74 14.07
C TRP A 351 24.69 -18.12 13.44
N TYR A 352 25.25 -18.18 12.22
CA TYR A 352 25.56 -19.44 11.54
C TYR A 352 26.53 -20.31 12.35
N TYR A 353 27.62 -19.72 12.85
CA TYR A 353 28.59 -20.41 13.67
C TYR A 353 28.00 -20.92 14.98
N GLY A 354 27.20 -20.09 15.67
CA GLY A 354 26.49 -20.47 16.88
C GLY A 354 25.57 -21.67 16.68
N ARG A 355 24.73 -21.62 15.64
CA ARG A 355 23.81 -22.72 15.29
C ARG A 355 24.52 -24.01 14.92
N ASN A 356 25.71 -23.92 14.34
CA ASN A 356 26.54 -25.09 14.03
C ASN A 356 27.51 -25.47 15.17
N LYS A 357 27.29 -24.98 16.40
CA LYS A 357 28.10 -25.28 17.60
C LYS A 357 29.58 -24.87 17.49
N GLN A 358 29.90 -23.93 16.60
CA GLN A 358 31.23 -23.37 16.40
C GLN A 358 31.44 -22.15 17.31
N LYS A 359 31.49 -22.38 18.63
CA LYS A 359 31.46 -21.31 19.65
C LYS A 359 32.61 -20.30 19.50
N SER A 360 33.82 -20.76 19.19
CA SER A 360 34.99 -19.90 18.99
C SER A 360 34.82 -18.99 17.77
N GLN A 361 34.39 -19.54 16.63
CA GLN A 361 34.12 -18.80 15.42
C GLN A 361 32.96 -17.81 15.60
N CYS A 362 31.94 -18.19 16.38
CA CYS A 362 30.84 -17.32 16.76
C CYS A 362 31.34 -16.10 17.54
N ALA A 363 32.16 -16.30 18.58
CA ALA A 363 32.74 -15.23 19.37
C ALA A 363 33.65 -14.31 18.51
N ASN A 364 34.53 -14.90 17.69
CA ASN A 364 35.43 -14.16 16.80
C ASN A 364 34.66 -13.31 15.78
N ALA A 365 33.51 -13.80 15.29
CA ALA A 365 32.66 -13.02 14.40
C ALA A 365 32.07 -11.80 15.13
N LEU A 366 31.61 -11.95 16.38
CA LEU A 366 31.11 -10.82 17.18
C LEU A 366 32.22 -9.83 17.57
N ASP A 367 33.43 -10.31 17.84
CA ASP A 367 34.61 -9.44 18.02
C ASP A 367 34.89 -8.61 16.77
N SER A 368 34.82 -9.24 15.60
CA SER A 368 34.97 -8.56 14.32
C SER A 368 33.84 -7.54 14.10
N ALA A 369 32.60 -7.87 14.47
CA ALA A 369 31.46 -6.95 14.39
C ALA A 369 31.67 -5.69 15.24
N SER A 370 32.28 -5.79 16.42
CA SER A 370 32.63 -4.64 17.27
C SER A 370 33.58 -3.66 16.59
N GLN A 371 34.48 -4.13 15.72
CA GLN A 371 35.36 -3.25 14.94
C GLN A 371 34.61 -2.41 13.90
N PHE A 372 33.38 -2.79 13.55
CA PHE A 372 32.52 -2.12 12.57
C PHE A 372 31.31 -1.43 13.20
N GLY A 373 31.35 -1.16 14.51
CA GLY A 373 30.36 -0.30 15.20
C GLY A 373 29.31 -1.03 16.04
N MET A 374 29.44 -2.34 16.27
CA MET A 374 28.60 -3.04 17.26
C MET A 374 28.91 -2.54 18.68
N SER A 375 27.87 -2.18 19.43
CA SER A 375 28.04 -1.76 20.84
C SER A 375 28.42 -2.95 21.75
N LEU A 376 29.08 -2.68 22.87
CA LEU A 376 29.42 -3.72 23.85
C LEU A 376 28.18 -4.41 24.41
N THR A 377 27.10 -3.65 24.67
CA THR A 377 25.83 -4.18 25.15
C THR A 377 25.21 -5.15 24.14
N GLU A 378 25.19 -4.77 22.86
CA GLU A 378 24.69 -5.61 21.78
C GLU A 378 25.52 -6.88 21.60
N LYS A 379 26.85 -6.74 21.59
CA LYS A 379 27.79 -7.87 21.51
C LYS A 379 27.54 -8.88 22.63
N ASN A 380 27.44 -8.43 23.88
CA ASN A 380 27.22 -9.30 25.03
C ASN A 380 25.86 -10.04 24.93
N SER A 381 24.82 -9.33 24.48
CA SER A 381 23.51 -9.94 24.22
C SER A 381 23.60 -11.06 23.18
N LEU A 382 24.30 -10.82 22.05
CA LEU A 382 24.46 -11.81 20.99
C LEU A 382 25.39 -12.98 21.36
N LEU A 383 26.42 -12.75 22.18
CA LEU A 383 27.29 -13.81 22.72
C LEU A 383 26.47 -14.81 23.53
N VAL A 384 25.62 -14.32 24.44
CA VAL A 384 24.71 -15.16 25.23
C VAL A 384 23.70 -15.85 24.34
N LYS A 385 23.16 -15.14 23.33
CA LYS A 385 22.12 -15.68 22.45
C LYS A 385 22.60 -16.76 21.49
N TYR A 386 23.81 -16.64 20.96
CA TYR A 386 24.28 -17.48 19.85
C TYR A 386 25.51 -18.34 20.18
N CYS A 387 26.42 -17.86 21.02
CA CYS A 387 27.73 -18.50 21.18
C CYS A 387 27.87 -19.34 22.45
N GLN A 388 26.97 -19.15 23.43
CA GLN A 388 26.90 -19.95 24.66
C GLN A 388 25.90 -21.09 24.49
#